data_AF-A0A183JU93-F1
#
_entry.id   AF-A0A183JU93-F1
#
_cell.length_a   1.000
_cell.length_b   1.000
_cell.length_c   1.000
_cell.angle_alpha   90.00
_cell.angle_beta   90.00
_cell.angle_gamma   90.00
#
_symmetry.space_group_name_H-M   'P 1'
#
loop_
_entity.id
_entity.type
_entity.pdbx_description
1 polymer ?
#
loop_
_entity_poly.entity_id
_entity_poly.type
_entity_poly.pdbx_seq_one_letter_code
_entity_poly.pdbx_strand_id
1 'polypeptide(L)' 'MNVVVVSIQYRLGPLGFLYLGNDEIPGNQGLMDQVAGLQWVRENIAYFGGNPQQ' A
#
# COMPACT_ATOMS: atom_id res chain seq x y z
N MET A 1 12.79 8.07 21.80
CA MET A 1 12.45 7.73 20.40
C MET A 1 10.98 8.01 20.22
N ASN A 2 10.62 8.97 19.38
CA ASN A 2 9.22 9.27 19.08
C ASN A 2 9.03 9.10 17.57
N VAL A 3 8.31 8.07 17.18
CA VAL A 3 8.10 7.66 15.79
C VAL A 3 6.64 7.29 15.60
N VAL A 4 6.12 7.54 14.39
CA VAL A 4 4.78 7.10 14.00
C VAL A 4 4.90 5.76 13.29
N VAL A 5 4.12 4.76 13.74
CA VAL A 5 4.05 3.44 13.11
C VAL A 5 2.71 3.32 12.39
N VAL A 6 2.74 2.95 11.11
CA VAL A 6 1.54 2.73 10.29
C VAL A 6 1.51 1.27 9.84
N SER A 7 0.34 0.64 9.94
CA SER A 7 0.08 -0.70 9.38
C SER A 7 -0.88 -0.59 8.22
N ILE A 8 -0.57 -1.24 7.10
CA ILE A 8 -1.38 -1.24 5.88
C ILE A 8 -1.92 -2.64 5.66
N GLN A 9 -3.23 -2.77 5.53
CA GLN A 9 -3.87 -4.01 5.09
C GLN A 9 -3.88 -4.05 3.55
N TYR A 10 -3.60 -5.21 2.96
CA TYR A 10 -3.59 -5.42 1.52
C TYR A 10 -4.20 -6.77 1.16
N ARG A 11 -4.63 -6.93 -0.09
CA ARG A 11 -5.22 -8.18 -0.57
C ARG A 11 -4.20 -9.32 -0.58
N LEU A 12 -4.64 -10.50 -0.16
CA LEU A 12 -3.85 -11.74 -0.10
C LEU A 12 -4.41 -12.81 -1.04
N GLY A 13 -3.62 -13.87 -1.25
CA GLY A 13 -4.03 -15.03 -2.04
C GLY A 13 -4.45 -14.65 -3.47
N PRO A 14 -5.41 -15.37 -4.08
CA PRO A 14 -5.87 -15.07 -5.44
C PRO A 14 -6.41 -13.66 -5.61
N LEU A 15 -7.05 -13.08 -4.58
CA LEU A 15 -7.60 -11.72 -4.66
C LEU A 15 -6.51 -10.65 -4.78
N GLY A 16 -5.31 -10.91 -4.27
CA GLY A 16 -4.16 -10.00 -4.37
C GLY A 16 -3.20 -10.34 -5.50
N PHE A 17 -3.10 -11.61 -5.88
CA PHE A 17 -1.96 -12.10 -6.67
C PHE A 17 -2.33 -13.07 -7.79
N LEU A 18 -3.61 -13.24 -8.12
CA LEU A 18 -4.00 -14.02 -9.30
C LEU A 18 -3.45 -13.38 -10.58
N TYR A 19 -2.75 -14.16 -11.39
CA TYR A 19 -2.21 -13.76 -12.68
C TYR A 19 -2.57 -14.80 -13.72
N LEU A 20 -3.21 -14.40 -14.83
CA LEU A 20 -3.62 -15.31 -15.91
C LEU A 20 -2.81 -15.15 -17.21
N GLY A 21 -1.74 -14.34 -17.22
CA GLY A 21 -0.93 -14.15 -18.42
C GLY A 21 -1.58 -13.26 -19.49
N ASN A 22 -2.61 -12.48 -19.13
CA ASN A 22 -3.29 -11.54 -20.01
C ASN A 22 -3.49 -10.18 -19.32
N ASP A 23 -3.91 -9.18 -20.11
CA ASP A 23 -4.08 -7.81 -19.63
C ASP A 23 -5.32 -7.60 -18.76
N GLU A 24 -6.30 -8.52 -18.81
CA GLU A 24 -7.50 -8.45 -17.99
C GLU A 24 -7.21 -8.81 -16.52
N ILE A 25 -6.33 -9.79 -16.29
CA ILE A 25 -5.90 -10.22 -14.95
C ILE A 25 -4.36 -10.16 -14.88
N PRO A 26 -3.80 -8.94 -14.78
CA PRO A 26 -2.36 -8.71 -14.81
C PRO A 26 -1.66 -9.05 -13.48
N GLY A 27 -2.42 -9.39 -12.43
CA GLY A 27 -1.91 -9.69 -11.10
C GLY A 27 -1.46 -8.46 -10.31
N ASN A 28 -0.64 -8.71 -9.28
CA ASN A 28 0.00 -7.70 -8.42
C ASN A 28 -0.95 -6.71 -7.73
N GLN A 29 -2.23 -7.04 -7.60
CA GLN A 29 -3.23 -6.21 -6.95
C GLN A 29 -2.90 -5.94 -5.47
N GLY A 30 -2.35 -6.93 -4.76
CA GLY A 30 -1.87 -6.76 -3.39
C GLY A 30 -0.67 -5.82 -3.28
N LEU A 31 0.19 -5.75 -4.31
CA LEU A 31 1.28 -4.75 -4.36
C LEU A 31 0.72 -3.36 -4.66
N MET A 32 -0.26 -3.25 -5.56
CA MET A 32 -0.93 -1.98 -5.83
C MET A 32 -1.64 -1.43 -4.60
N ASP A 33 -2.23 -2.29 -3.76
CA ASP A 33 -2.80 -1.86 -2.47
C ASP A 33 -1.73 -1.26 -1.54
N GLN A 34 -0.54 -1.87 -1.49
CA GLN A 34 0.57 -1.34 -0.70
C GLN A 34 1.05 0.01 -1.22
N VAL A 35 1.18 0.16 -2.55
CA VAL A 35 1.53 1.44 -3.18
C VAL A 35 0.50 2.52 -2.85
N ALA A 36 -0.79 2.20 -2.97
CA ALA A 36 -1.87 3.11 -2.60
C ALA A 36 -1.83 3.48 -1.11
N GLY A 37 -1.57 2.51 -0.23
CA GLY A 37 -1.38 2.77 1.21
C GLY A 37 -0.19 3.69 1.50
N LEU A 38 0.94 3.50 0.81
CA LEU A 38 2.12 4.37 0.95
C LEU A 38 1.87 5.78 0.41
N GLN A 39 1.14 5.92 -0.71
CA GLN A 39 0.71 7.21 -1.24
C GLN A 39 -0.16 7.95 -0.21
N TRP A 40 -1.14 7.27 0.36
CA TRP A 40 -1.99 7.84 1.41
C TRP A 40 -1.17 8.29 2.61
N VAL A 41 -0.22 7.46 3.08
CA VAL A 41 0.69 7.85 4.18
C VAL A 41 1.46 9.11 3.82
N ARG A 42 2.10 9.16 2.64
CA ARG A 42 2.87 10.34 2.22
C ARG A 42 2.03 11.61 2.15
N GLU A 43 0.77 11.50 1.73
CA GLU A 43 -0.14 12.64 1.59
C GLU A 43 -0.72 13.11 2.94
N ASN A 44 -0.86 12.21 3.93
CA ASN A 44 -1.67 12.47 5.12
C ASN A 44 -0.89 12.40 6.44
N ILE A 45 0.31 11.81 6.49
CA ILE A 45 1.01 11.53 7.76
C ILE A 45 1.37 12.79 8.55
N ALA A 46 1.50 13.94 7.88
CA ALA A 46 1.71 15.24 8.52
C ALA A 46 0.59 15.61 9.51
N TYR A 47 -0.67 15.21 9.23
CA TYR A 47 -1.80 15.43 10.13
C TYR A 47 -1.76 14.56 11.40
N PHE A 48 -0.94 13.51 11.41
CA PHE A 48 -0.73 12.60 12.53
C PHE A 48 0.61 12.84 13.25
N GLY A 49 1.33 13.90 12.90
CA GLY A 49 2.62 14.26 13.49
C GLY A 49 3.84 13.52 12.92
N GLY A 50 3.70 12.86 11.76
CA GLY A 50 4.84 12.29 11.02
C GLY A 50 5.43 13.24 9.98
N ASN A 51 6.63 12.92 9.50
CA ASN A 51 7.31 13.65 8.42
C ASN A 51 7.21 12.84 7.11
N PRO A 52 6.56 13.36 6.05
CA PRO A 52 6.41 12.65 4.78
C PRO A 52 7.69 12.52 3.91
N GLN A 53 8.81 13.12 4.32
CA GLN A 53 10.11 13.04 3.62
C GLN A 53 11.20 12.26 4.39
N GLN A 54 10.83 11.61 5.49
CA GLN A 54 11.73 10.80 6.32
C GLN A 54 11.49 9.32 6.07
#